data_AF-A0A6I6ESA2-F1
#
_entry.id   AF-A0A6I6ESA2-F1
#
_cell.length_a   1.000
_cell.length_b   1.000
_cell.length_c   1.000
_cell.angle_alpha   90.00
_cell.angle_beta   90.00
_cell.angle_gamma   90.00
#
_symmetry.space_group_name_H-M   'P 1'
#
loop_
_entity.id
_entity.type
_entity.pdbx_description
1 polymer ?
#
loop_
_entity_poly.entity_id
_entity_poly.type
_entity_poly.pdbx_seq_one_letter_code
_entity_poly.pdbx_strand_id
1 'polypeptide(L)'
;MLKCWITYNTSYPALLNIFWRNWERYTHWIYKGVIKMYRSKDFILMDVIDISGKKLGFIKDILINFHEGYITGFSISSAKLFKKKYSVKKENIITFNSNMVVSEVTEVEELMLSDFKGMDVVDNKGDIIGRVEDVIFNNEDFKISGVIVSTGFVRNLIYGKQIYLIKELILGNKNILYFRENANMHFSTMAHELLEVDGDE
;
A
#
# COMPACT_ATOMS: atom_id res chain seq x y z
N MET A 1 -7.18 -14.79 24.32
CA MET A 1 -7.32 -16.03 25.13
C MET A 1 -8.54 -16.78 24.60
N LEU A 2 -8.33 -17.82 23.79
CA LEU A 2 -9.33 -18.84 23.46
C LEU A 2 -8.53 -20.11 23.12
N LYS A 3 -8.31 -20.95 24.13
CA LYS A 3 -7.73 -22.29 23.97
C LYS A 3 -8.88 -23.24 23.66
N CYS A 4 -8.99 -23.69 22.42
CA CYS A 4 -9.83 -24.83 22.09
C CYS A 4 -8.99 -26.09 22.33
N TRP A 5 -9.28 -26.82 23.40
CA TRP A 5 -8.73 -28.16 23.64
C TRP A 5 -9.61 -29.16 22.91
N ILE A 6 -9.08 -29.85 21.91
CA ILE A 6 -9.67 -31.08 21.39
C ILE A 6 -8.76 -32.22 21.84
N THR A 7 -9.18 -32.96 22.86
CA THR A 7 -8.54 -34.21 23.27
C THR A 7 -9.00 -35.33 22.35
N TYR A 8 -8.08 -36.02 21.68
CA TYR A 8 -8.35 -37.29 21.01
C TYR A 8 -7.70 -38.44 21.77
N ASN A 9 -8.52 -39.43 22.10
CA ASN A 9 -8.09 -40.73 22.63
C ASN A 9 -7.65 -41.60 21.44
N THR A 10 -6.41 -42.07 21.46
CA THR A 10 -5.72 -42.67 20.31
C THR A 10 -5.95 -44.17 20.18
N SER A 11 -6.33 -44.65 19.00
CA SER A 11 -6.14 -46.06 18.61
C SER A 11 -5.73 -46.25 17.14
N TYR A 12 -5.01 -45.33 16.47
CA TYR A 12 -4.45 -45.60 15.13
C TYR A 12 -3.16 -44.78 14.85
N PRO A 13 -1.95 -45.37 14.98
CA PRO A 13 -0.68 -44.65 14.76
C PRO A 13 -0.41 -44.25 13.31
N ALA A 14 -1.01 -44.94 12.32
CA ALA A 14 -0.80 -44.63 10.90
C ALA A 14 -1.51 -43.34 10.43
N LEU A 15 -2.66 -43.01 11.03
CA LEU A 15 -3.38 -41.76 10.73
C LEU A 15 -2.68 -40.54 11.33
N LEU A 16 -1.95 -40.70 12.43
CA LEU A 16 -1.22 -39.61 13.08
C LEU A 16 -0.15 -39.01 12.15
N ASN A 17 0.57 -39.83 11.39
CA ASN A 17 1.62 -39.36 10.47
C ASN A 17 1.06 -38.65 9.24
N ILE A 18 -0.08 -39.10 8.70
CA ILE A 18 -0.76 -38.43 7.58
C ILE A 18 -1.36 -37.10 8.07
N PHE A 19 -1.94 -37.10 9.28
CA PHE A 19 -2.52 -35.90 9.87
C PHE A 19 -1.45 -34.88 10.26
N TRP A 20 -0.29 -35.29 10.80
CA TRP A 20 0.84 -34.40 11.09
C TRP A 20 1.46 -33.82 9.81
N ARG A 21 1.69 -34.64 8.78
CA ARG A 21 2.27 -34.19 7.52
C ARG A 21 1.32 -33.28 6.71
N ASN A 22 0.01 -33.50 6.86
CA ASN A 22 -0.99 -32.57 6.36
C ASN A 22 -1.10 -31.34 7.26
N TRP A 23 -0.99 -31.44 8.59
CA TRP A 23 -1.00 -30.30 9.51
C TRP A 23 0.17 -29.36 9.26
N GLU A 24 1.38 -29.85 8.99
CA GLU A 24 2.50 -28.99 8.56
C GLU A 24 2.20 -28.29 7.23
N ARG A 25 1.57 -28.96 6.26
CA ARG A 25 1.13 -28.33 5.00
C ARG A 25 0.00 -27.31 5.21
N TYR A 26 -1.00 -27.62 6.03
CA TYR A 26 -2.14 -26.74 6.30
C TYR A 26 -1.74 -25.55 7.17
N THR A 27 -0.87 -25.74 8.16
CA THR A 27 -0.28 -24.64 8.93
C THR A 27 0.61 -23.78 8.05
N HIS A 28 1.38 -24.34 7.11
CA HIS A 28 2.16 -23.54 6.15
C HIS A 28 1.28 -22.61 5.27
N TRP A 29 0.05 -23.02 4.93
CA TRP A 29 -0.92 -22.17 4.23
C TRP A 29 -1.70 -21.21 5.14
N ILE A 30 -1.98 -21.60 6.39
CA ILE A 30 -2.72 -20.77 7.36
C ILE A 30 -1.81 -19.68 7.99
N TYR A 31 -0.49 -19.89 8.04
CA TYR A 31 0.48 -18.90 8.56
C TYR A 31 1.14 -18.03 7.50
N LYS A 32 0.90 -18.24 6.20
CA LYS A 32 1.21 -17.21 5.20
C LYS A 32 0.20 -16.09 5.37
N GLY A 33 0.63 -15.05 6.10
CA GLY A 33 -0.14 -13.84 6.30
C GLY A 33 -0.71 -13.35 4.99
N VAL A 34 -1.99 -13.01 4.99
CA VAL A 34 -2.64 -12.41 3.82
C VAL A 34 -1.86 -11.15 3.45
N ILE A 35 -1.27 -11.14 2.26
CA ILE A 35 -0.65 -9.93 1.70
C ILE A 35 -1.78 -8.92 1.52
N LYS A 36 -1.70 -7.83 2.28
CA LYS A 36 -2.67 -6.74 2.24
C LYS A 36 -2.10 -5.62 1.39
N MET A 37 -2.92 -5.15 0.47
CA MET A 37 -2.63 -3.99 -0.35
C MET A 37 -3.18 -2.75 0.33
N TYR A 38 -2.36 -1.71 0.38
CA TYR A 38 -2.69 -0.43 0.97
C TYR A 38 -2.48 0.70 -0.04
N ARG A 39 -3.15 1.81 0.22
CA ARG A 39 -2.92 3.11 -0.42
C ARG A 39 -2.28 4.08 0.56
N SER A 40 -1.65 5.14 0.07
CA SER A 40 -1.07 6.16 0.94
C SER A 40 -2.10 6.74 1.90
N LYS A 41 -3.32 6.99 1.40
CA LYS A 41 -4.42 7.55 2.18
C LYS A 41 -4.89 6.71 3.35
N ASP A 42 -4.55 5.41 3.37
CA ASP A 42 -4.86 4.53 4.50
C ASP A 42 -3.95 4.82 5.71
N PHE A 43 -2.86 5.57 5.49
CA PHE A 43 -1.89 5.97 6.51
C PHE A 43 -1.92 7.46 6.82
N ILE A 44 -2.31 8.32 5.89
CA ILE A 44 -2.36 9.77 6.12
C ILE A 44 -3.26 10.08 7.34
N LEU A 45 -2.76 10.93 8.25
CA LEU A 45 -3.36 11.27 9.55
C LEU A 45 -3.35 10.14 10.60
N MET A 46 -2.78 8.96 10.33
CA MET A 46 -2.59 7.93 11.35
C MET A 46 -1.64 8.44 12.44
N ASP A 47 -1.99 8.19 13.70
CA ASP A 47 -1.17 8.56 14.84
C ASP A 47 0.10 7.71 14.92
N VAL A 48 1.21 8.36 15.24
CA VAL A 48 2.52 7.72 15.45
C VAL A 48 2.88 7.78 16.93
N ILE A 49 3.13 6.61 17.52
CA ILE A 49 3.49 6.45 18.93
C ILE A 49 4.83 5.71 19.07
N ASP A 50 5.63 6.08 20.07
CA ASP A 50 6.83 5.32 20.40
C ASP A 50 6.50 4.07 21.24
N ILE A 51 7.52 3.24 21.50
CA ILE A 51 7.41 2.03 22.33
C ILE A 51 6.98 2.29 23.78
N SER A 52 7.09 3.53 24.28
CA SER A 52 6.62 3.92 25.60
C SER A 52 5.13 4.29 25.62
N GLY A 53 4.49 4.33 24.44
CA GLY A 53 3.11 4.76 24.25
C GLY A 53 2.94 6.27 24.09
N LYS A 54 4.04 7.04 24.03
CA LYS A 54 3.98 8.49 23.85
C LYS A 54 3.69 8.82 22.39
N LYS A 55 2.69 9.68 22.17
CA LYS A 55 2.37 10.24 20.85
C LYS A 55 3.47 11.16 20.35
N LEU A 56 4.05 10.80 19.21
CA LEU A 56 5.08 11.57 18.51
C LEU A 56 4.46 12.58 17.54
N GLY A 57 3.39 12.19 16.86
CA GLY A 57 2.73 13.00 15.83
C GLY A 57 1.70 12.21 15.05
N PHE A 58 1.48 12.61 13.80
CA PHE A 58 0.67 11.89 12.82
C PHE A 58 1.39 11.83 11.47
N ILE A 59 1.07 10.82 10.66
CA ILE A 59 1.63 10.67 9.31
C ILE A 59 1.11 11.80 8.41
N LYS A 60 2.05 12.53 7.81
CA LYS A 60 1.76 13.61 6.87
C LYS A 60 1.83 13.14 5.42
N ASP A 61 2.80 12.28 5.11
CA ASP A 61 3.04 11.78 3.75
C ASP A 61 3.82 10.46 3.78
N ILE A 62 3.90 9.77 2.64
CA ILE A 62 4.74 8.59 2.44
C ILE A 62 6.04 8.95 1.73
N LEU A 63 7.13 8.28 2.11
CA LEU A 63 8.46 8.41 1.51
C LEU A 63 8.67 7.28 0.52
N ILE A 64 9.19 7.59 -0.67
CA ILE A 64 9.21 6.68 -1.81
C ILE A 64 10.59 6.69 -2.46
N ASN A 65 11.13 5.49 -2.71
CA ASN A 65 12.12 5.31 -3.75
C ASN A 65 11.40 4.92 -5.05
N PHE A 66 11.19 5.89 -5.93
CA PHE A 66 10.38 5.71 -7.15
C PHE A 66 11.07 4.77 -8.14
N HIS A 67 12.39 4.86 -8.24
CA HIS A 67 13.20 4.05 -9.15
C HIS A 67 13.16 2.56 -8.75
N GLU A 68 13.38 2.27 -7.47
CA GLU A 68 13.34 0.89 -6.97
C GLU A 68 11.90 0.37 -6.80
N GLY A 69 10.93 1.27 -6.67
CA GLY A 69 9.52 0.94 -6.54
C GLY A 69 9.12 0.49 -5.14
N TYR A 70 9.65 1.15 -4.10
CA TYR A 70 9.36 0.83 -2.70
C TYR A 70 9.00 2.07 -1.88
N ILE A 71 8.13 1.90 -0.89
CA ILE A 71 8.01 2.84 0.23
C ILE A 71 9.26 2.66 1.10
N THR A 72 9.93 3.76 1.43
CA THR A 72 11.11 3.78 2.33
C THR A 72 10.72 4.17 3.75
N GLY A 73 9.59 4.85 3.91
CA GLY A 73 9.11 5.30 5.22
C GLY A 73 7.92 6.24 5.13
N PHE A 74 7.72 7.00 6.19
CA PHE A 74 6.61 7.94 6.35
C PHE A 74 7.12 9.26 6.93
N SER A 75 6.68 10.40 6.40
CA SER A 75 6.93 11.69 7.02
C SER A 75 5.90 11.94 8.13
N ILE A 76 6.34 12.52 9.25
CA ILE A 76 5.48 12.80 10.39
C ILE A 76 5.39 14.30 10.67
N SER A 77 4.23 14.72 11.13
CA SER A 77 3.97 16.09 11.59
C SER A 77 3.52 16.06 13.05
N SER A 78 3.89 17.08 13.81
CA SER A 78 3.45 17.26 15.19
C SER A 78 3.49 18.72 15.57
N ALA A 79 2.52 19.16 16.37
CA ALA A 79 2.44 20.54 16.85
C ALA A 79 3.66 20.96 17.69
N LYS A 80 4.42 19.99 18.24
CA LYS A 80 5.65 20.24 19.02
C LYS A 80 6.93 20.14 18.19
N LEU A 81 6.87 19.57 16.99
CA LEU A 81 8.02 19.41 16.08
C LEU A 81 8.14 20.67 15.22
N PHE A 82 8.50 21.79 15.85
CA PHE A 82 8.77 23.03 15.13
C PHE A 82 10.00 22.88 14.23
N LYS A 83 9.85 23.32 12.96
CA LYS A 83 10.87 23.46 11.89
C LYS A 83 11.53 22.19 11.34
N LYS A 84 11.69 21.12 12.13
CA LYS A 84 12.36 19.89 11.68
C LYS A 84 11.39 18.90 11.03
N LYS A 85 11.78 18.35 9.87
CA LYS A 85 11.02 17.28 9.19
C LYS A 85 11.47 15.94 9.74
N TYR A 86 10.60 15.31 10.51
CA TYR A 86 10.85 13.97 11.03
C TYR A 86 10.21 12.92 10.13
N SER A 87 10.83 11.75 10.10
CA SER A 87 10.38 10.59 9.35
C SER A 87 10.51 9.31 10.16
N VAL A 88 9.73 8.32 9.76
CA VAL A 88 9.79 6.94 10.24
C VAL A 88 10.28 6.10 9.07
N LYS A 89 11.47 5.50 9.18
CA LYS A 89 11.94 4.51 8.20
C LYS A 89 11.17 3.21 8.37
N LYS A 90 10.93 2.47 7.28
CA LYS A 90 10.16 1.23 7.32
C LYS A 90 10.74 0.17 8.26
N GLU A 91 12.06 0.14 8.42
CA GLU A 91 12.76 -0.79 9.31
C GLU A 91 12.46 -0.53 10.79
N ASN A 92 12.01 0.68 11.12
CA ASN A 92 11.70 1.12 12.48
C ASN A 92 10.22 0.99 12.82
N ILE A 93 9.40 0.46 11.91
CA ILE A 93 7.97 0.23 12.12
C ILE A 93 7.77 -1.13 12.78
N ILE A 94 7.19 -1.13 13.98
CA ILE A 94 6.87 -2.35 14.72
C ILE A 94 5.49 -2.88 14.29
N THR A 95 4.51 -1.98 14.17
CA THR A 95 3.16 -2.31 13.69
C THR A 95 2.42 -1.04 13.24
N PHE A 96 1.39 -1.19 12.41
CA PHE A 96 0.59 -0.09 11.87
C PHE A 96 -0.90 -0.47 11.76
N ASN A 97 -1.45 -0.99 12.85
CA ASN A 97 -2.88 -1.33 12.91
C ASN A 97 -3.74 -0.06 13.06
N SER A 98 -4.19 0.27 14.26
CA SER A 98 -4.95 1.52 14.52
C SER A 98 -4.03 2.74 14.61
N ASN A 99 -2.83 2.54 15.15
CA ASN A 99 -1.76 3.54 15.24
C ASN A 99 -0.47 2.89 14.71
N MET A 100 0.45 3.73 14.25
CA MET A 100 1.80 3.29 13.91
C MET A 100 2.69 3.32 15.15
N VAL A 101 3.20 2.16 15.54
CA VAL A 101 4.15 2.01 16.65
C VAL A 101 5.56 1.92 16.08
N VAL A 102 6.46 2.75 16.57
CA VAL A 102 7.82 2.87 16.04
C VAL A 102 8.88 2.75 17.14
N SER A 103 10.03 2.18 16.79
CA SER A 103 11.21 2.15 17.66
C SER A 103 11.88 3.53 17.76
N GLU A 104 11.96 4.25 16.64
CA GLU A 104 12.62 5.56 16.56
C GLU A 104 12.10 6.40 15.37
N VAL A 105 12.43 7.69 15.39
CA VAL A 105 12.20 8.64 14.29
C VAL A 105 13.52 9.28 13.89
N THR A 106 13.68 9.57 12.61
CA THR A 106 14.89 10.17 12.04
C THR A 106 14.59 11.52 11.38
N GLU A 107 15.59 12.35 11.21
CA GLU A 107 15.49 13.60 10.42
C GLU A 107 16.06 13.30 9.03
N VAL A 108 15.18 12.97 8.08
CA VAL A 108 15.57 12.61 6.71
C VAL A 108 14.62 13.28 5.71
N GLU A 109 15.20 13.90 4.68
CA GLU A 109 14.47 14.35 3.49
C GLU A 109 14.66 13.32 2.37
N GLU A 110 13.56 12.69 1.97
CA GLU A 110 13.46 11.78 0.84
C GLU A 110 12.28 12.22 -0.04
N LEU A 111 12.22 11.69 -1.27
CA LEU A 111 11.11 11.95 -2.19
C LEU A 111 9.79 11.51 -1.54
N MET A 112 8.84 12.44 -1.46
CA MET A 112 7.50 12.20 -0.92
C MET A 112 6.51 11.95 -2.06
N LEU A 113 5.40 11.27 -1.78
CA LEU A 113 4.32 11.17 -2.76
C LEU A 113 3.81 12.57 -3.17
N SER A 114 3.71 13.52 -2.23
CA SER A 114 3.27 14.88 -2.58
C SER A 114 4.17 15.62 -3.56
N ASP A 115 5.44 15.21 -3.72
CA ASP A 115 6.36 15.84 -4.67
C ASP A 115 5.97 15.54 -6.13
N PHE A 116 5.30 14.40 -6.38
CA PHE A 116 4.86 14.01 -7.73
C PHE A 116 3.35 13.75 -7.86
N LYS A 117 2.60 13.83 -6.76
CA LYS A 117 1.14 13.80 -6.79
C LYS A 117 0.61 14.98 -7.59
N GLY A 118 -0.32 14.71 -8.49
CA GLY A 118 -0.89 15.70 -9.40
C GLY A 118 -0.05 15.95 -10.66
N MET A 119 1.14 15.38 -10.78
CA MET A 119 1.92 15.45 -12.03
C MET A 119 1.19 14.72 -13.16
N ASP A 120 1.33 15.25 -14.37
CA ASP A 120 0.82 14.62 -15.58
C ASP A 120 1.60 13.32 -15.86
N VAL A 121 0.85 12.26 -16.17
CA VAL A 121 1.37 11.04 -16.75
C VAL A 121 1.19 11.14 -18.25
N VAL A 122 2.26 10.94 -19.00
CA VAL A 122 2.27 11.03 -20.46
C VAL A 122 2.67 9.69 -21.07
N ASP A 123 2.13 9.37 -22.24
CA ASP A 123 2.58 8.22 -23.01
C ASP A 123 3.82 8.53 -23.87
N ASN A 124 4.29 7.55 -24.63
CA ASN A 124 5.43 7.69 -25.54
C ASN A 124 5.21 8.71 -26.69
N LYS A 125 3.98 9.16 -26.92
CA LYS A 125 3.66 10.21 -27.91
C LYS A 125 3.65 11.61 -27.28
N GLY A 126 3.72 11.68 -25.95
CA GLY A 126 3.58 12.91 -25.19
C GLY A 126 2.13 13.28 -24.86
N ASP A 127 1.18 12.39 -25.15
CA ASP A 127 -0.23 12.62 -24.84
C ASP A 127 -0.44 12.43 -23.33
N ILE A 128 -1.14 13.38 -22.69
CA ILE A 128 -1.48 13.27 -21.25
C ILE A 128 -2.56 12.21 -21.09
N ILE A 129 -2.21 11.13 -20.39
CA ILE A 129 -3.13 10.01 -20.11
C ILE A 129 -3.79 10.13 -18.73
N GLY A 130 -3.32 11.04 -17.88
CA GLY A 130 -3.95 11.39 -16.62
C GLY A 130 -3.01 12.09 -15.65
N ARG A 131 -3.38 12.18 -14.38
CA ARG A 131 -2.56 12.74 -13.30
C ARG A 131 -2.42 11.79 -12.13
N VAL A 132 -1.24 11.76 -11.52
CA VAL A 132 -0.96 10.93 -10.34
C VAL A 132 -1.90 11.33 -9.20
N GLU A 133 -2.53 10.34 -8.57
CA GLU A 133 -3.39 10.57 -7.41
C GLU A 133 -2.86 9.91 -6.14
N ASP A 134 -2.40 8.67 -6.26
CA ASP A 134 -2.03 7.81 -5.13
C ASP A 134 -1.15 6.64 -5.61
N VAL A 135 -0.68 5.81 -4.69
CA VAL A 135 0.07 4.57 -4.96
C VAL A 135 -0.58 3.39 -4.24
N ILE A 136 -0.31 2.18 -4.73
CA ILE A 136 -0.75 0.92 -4.12
C ILE A 136 0.50 0.11 -3.79
N PHE A 137 0.65 -0.30 -2.54
CA PHE A 137 1.79 -1.08 -2.07
C PHE A 137 1.35 -2.18 -1.10
N ASN A 138 2.20 -3.19 -0.90
CA ASN A 138 1.89 -4.29 0.01
C ASN A 138 2.56 -4.09 1.39
N ASN A 139 2.01 -4.74 2.42
CA ASN A 139 2.52 -4.68 3.78
C ASN A 139 3.70 -5.60 4.10
N GLU A 140 4.06 -6.52 3.22
CA GLU A 140 5.10 -7.50 3.47
C GLU A 140 6.48 -6.87 3.30
N ASP A 141 6.72 -6.23 2.16
CA ASP A 141 8.01 -5.64 1.80
C ASP A 141 7.94 -4.16 1.43
N PHE A 142 6.75 -3.54 1.57
CA PHE A 142 6.49 -2.16 1.17
C PHE A 142 6.73 -1.87 -0.31
N LYS A 143 6.68 -2.91 -1.16
CA LYS A 143 6.79 -2.75 -2.61
C LYS A 143 5.54 -2.13 -3.20
N ILE A 144 5.76 -1.13 -4.04
CA ILE A 144 4.72 -0.45 -4.80
C ILE A 144 4.36 -1.32 -6.00
N SER A 145 3.13 -1.80 -6.04
CA SER A 145 2.59 -2.55 -7.17
C SER A 145 2.14 -1.64 -8.29
N GLY A 146 1.63 -0.44 -7.97
CA GLY A 146 1.22 0.50 -9.00
C GLY A 146 0.92 1.91 -8.50
N VAL A 147 0.81 2.83 -9.44
CA VAL A 147 0.44 4.22 -9.27
C VAL A 147 -0.97 4.41 -9.80
N ILE A 148 -1.84 5.01 -8.98
CA ILE A 148 -3.22 5.35 -9.33
C ILE A 148 -3.20 6.69 -10.07
N VAL A 149 -3.79 6.70 -11.25
CA VAL A 149 -3.83 7.83 -12.17
C VAL A 149 -5.28 8.20 -12.46
N SER A 150 -5.62 9.46 -12.20
CA SER A 150 -6.93 10.02 -12.52
C SER A 150 -6.96 10.57 -13.95
N THR A 151 -8.06 10.32 -14.65
CA THR A 151 -8.35 10.86 -15.99
C THR A 151 -9.34 12.03 -15.96
N GLY A 152 -9.60 12.60 -14.78
CA GLY A 152 -10.61 13.62 -14.52
C GLY A 152 -11.86 13.08 -13.81
N PHE A 153 -12.59 13.94 -13.09
CA PHE A 153 -13.69 13.54 -12.20
C PHE A 153 -14.79 12.71 -12.89
N VAL A 154 -15.33 13.20 -14.01
CA VAL A 154 -16.43 12.53 -14.74
C VAL A 154 -15.95 11.21 -15.34
N ARG A 155 -14.77 11.18 -15.96
CA ARG A 155 -14.21 9.95 -16.54
C ARG A 155 -13.85 8.92 -15.49
N ASN A 156 -13.30 9.34 -14.34
CA ASN A 156 -13.03 8.45 -13.21
C ASN A 156 -14.30 7.78 -12.70
N LEU A 157 -15.45 8.47 -12.75
CA LEU A 157 -16.71 7.93 -12.28
C LEU A 157 -17.22 6.80 -13.20
N ILE A 158 -17.12 7.00 -14.51
CA ILE A 158 -17.62 6.06 -15.53
C ILE A 158 -16.64 4.90 -15.73
N TYR A 159 -15.35 5.19 -15.88
CA TYR A 159 -14.34 4.21 -16.29
C TYR A 159 -13.39 3.80 -15.17
N GLY A 160 -13.55 4.39 -13.99
CA GLY A 160 -12.62 4.20 -12.90
C GLY A 160 -11.32 4.98 -13.09
N LYS A 161 -10.49 4.94 -12.04
CA LYS A 161 -9.11 5.44 -12.09
C LYS A 161 -8.22 4.37 -12.68
N GLN A 162 -7.24 4.76 -13.47
CA GLN A 162 -6.29 3.84 -14.07
C GLN A 162 -5.18 3.49 -13.07
N ILE A 163 -4.63 2.29 -13.16
CA ILE A 163 -3.48 1.85 -12.37
C ILE A 163 -2.38 1.46 -13.34
N TYR A 164 -1.21 2.08 -13.18
CA TYR A 164 0.00 1.76 -13.94
C TYR A 164 1.04 1.11 -13.02
N LEU A 165 1.73 0.08 -13.50
CA LEU A 165 2.77 -0.56 -12.71
C LEU A 165 3.96 0.40 -12.57
N ILE A 166 4.53 0.51 -11.37
CA ILE A 166 5.64 1.47 -11.14
C ILE A 166 6.85 1.20 -12.04
N LYS A 167 7.11 -0.07 -12.36
CA LYS A 167 8.18 -0.48 -13.28
C LYS A 167 7.99 -0.02 -14.73
N GLU A 168 6.81 0.47 -15.08
CA GLU A 168 6.43 0.95 -16.41
C GLU A 168 6.39 2.49 -16.46
N LEU A 169 6.84 3.13 -15.37
CA LEU A 169 6.83 4.56 -15.19
C LEU A 169 8.24 5.09 -14.94
N ILE A 170 8.54 6.25 -15.51
CA ILE A 170 9.78 6.99 -15.25
C ILE A 170 9.39 8.36 -14.74
N LEU A 171 9.83 8.69 -13.52
CA LEU A 171 9.63 10.01 -12.92
C LEU A 171 10.60 11.01 -13.54
N GLY A 172 10.07 11.95 -14.35
CA GLY A 172 10.81 13.10 -14.83
C GLY A 172 10.56 14.33 -13.95
N ASN A 173 11.18 15.46 -14.31
CA ASN A 173 11.04 16.70 -13.54
C ASN A 173 9.67 17.40 -13.73
N LYS A 174 8.97 17.12 -14.84
CA LYS A 174 7.71 17.79 -15.21
C LYS A 174 6.52 16.84 -15.34
N ASN A 175 6.80 15.60 -15.73
CA ASN A 175 5.80 14.58 -15.97
C ASN A 175 6.35 13.20 -15.57
N ILE A 176 5.47 12.22 -15.53
CA ILE A 176 5.82 10.80 -15.44
C ILE A 176 5.60 10.19 -16.82
N LEU A 177 6.62 9.57 -17.39
CA LEU A 177 6.52 8.86 -18.65
C LEU A 177 6.03 7.43 -18.42
N TYR A 178 4.94 7.05 -19.07
CA TYR A 178 4.49 5.67 -19.21
C TYR A 178 5.01 5.11 -20.53
N PHE A 179 5.97 4.19 -20.45
CA PHE A 179 6.73 3.75 -21.63
C PHE A 179 6.35 2.39 -22.19
N ARG A 180 5.38 1.70 -21.59
CA ARG A 180 5.02 0.35 -22.02
C ARG A 180 4.34 0.35 -23.38
N GLU A 181 4.93 -0.39 -24.30
CA GLU A 181 4.36 -0.70 -25.61
C GLU A 181 3.48 -1.96 -25.52
N ASN A 182 2.34 -1.96 -26.22
CA ASN A 182 1.44 -3.12 -26.36
C ASN A 182 0.93 -3.71 -25.03
N ALA A 183 0.34 -2.87 -24.18
CA ALA A 183 -0.30 -3.34 -22.96
C ALA A 183 -1.62 -4.07 -23.26
N ASN A 184 -1.60 -5.41 -23.25
CA ASN A 184 -2.81 -6.23 -23.34
C ASN A 184 -3.60 -6.29 -22.02
N MET A 185 -3.11 -5.64 -20.96
CA MET A 185 -3.70 -5.65 -19.63
C MET A 185 -3.78 -4.24 -19.09
N HIS A 186 -4.99 -3.83 -18.73
CA HIS A 186 -5.30 -2.55 -18.10
C HIS A 186 -5.88 -2.81 -16.71
N PHE A 187 -5.39 -2.08 -15.71
CA PHE A 187 -5.88 -2.17 -14.34
C PHE A 187 -6.62 -0.87 -14.02
N SER A 188 -7.79 -0.98 -13.41
CA SER A 188 -8.56 0.18 -12.96
C SER A 188 -9.22 -0.07 -11.62
N THR A 189 -9.50 1.01 -10.88
CA THR A 189 -10.38 0.98 -9.71
C THR A 189 -11.76 1.50 -10.11
N MET A 190 -12.80 0.69 -9.94
CA MET A 190 -14.19 1.10 -10.21
C MET A 190 -14.96 1.34 -8.91
N ALA A 191 -15.92 2.27 -8.94
CA ALA A 191 -16.88 2.43 -7.85
C ALA A 191 -17.85 1.25 -7.87
N HIS A 192 -18.21 0.72 -6.69
CA HIS A 192 -19.00 -0.51 -6.59
C HIS A 192 -20.52 -0.31 -6.76
N GLU A 193 -21.02 0.91 -7.02
CA GLU A 193 -22.47 1.24 -6.97
C GLU A 193 -22.90 2.28 -8.04
N LEU A 194 -22.72 1.99 -9.33
CA LEU A 194 -23.30 2.85 -10.41
C LEU A 194 -23.92 2.08 -11.58
N LEU A 195 -24.06 0.75 -11.47
CA LEU A 195 -24.62 -0.10 -12.54
C LEU A 195 -25.86 -0.88 -12.07
N GLU A 196 -26.70 -0.25 -11.25
CA GLU A 196 -28.13 -0.58 -11.23
C GLU A 196 -28.82 0.51 -12.05
N VAL A 197 -28.81 0.35 -13.37
CA VAL A 197 -29.75 1.06 -14.23
C VAL A 197 -30.95 0.15 -14.35
N ASP A 198 -32.06 0.64 -13.80
CA ASP A 198 -33.38 0.01 -13.72
C ASP A 198 -33.74 -0.71 -15.03
N GLY A 199 -33.90 -2.03 -14.93
CA GLY A 199 -34.52 -2.86 -15.94
C GLY A 199 -35.98 -3.12 -15.57
N ASP A 200 -36.80 -2.07 -15.58
CA ASP A 200 -38.26 -2.19 -15.54
C ASP A 200 -38.85 -1.38 -16.71
N GLU A 201 -38.98 -2.02 -17.87
CA GLU A 201 -40.05 -1.80 -18.86
C GLU A 201 -40.49 -3.15 -19.45
#